data_AF-A0A524IPD3-F1
#
_entry.id   AF-A0A524IPD3-F1
#
_cell.length_a   1.000
_cell.length_b   1.000
_cell.length_c   1.000
_cell.angle_alpha   90.00
_cell.angle_beta   90.00
_cell.angle_gamma   90.00
#
_symmetry.space_group_name_H-M   'P 1'
#
loop_
_entity.id
_entity.type
_entity.pdbx_description
1 polymer ?
#
loop_
_entity_poly.entity_id
_entity_poly.type
_entity_poly.pdbx_seq_one_letter_code
_entity_poly.pdbx_strand_id
1 'polypeptide(L)'
;MNSMMNADTILSPEELSLLWADLAANDQLPDWYELTEHGELIMSPRHDTRHQRLCTKIALQLQAQLGGEAVVEAAVLTTTAGIRVPDVIWMPESDWQKIASPEHLLEAPPLVVEVLSPGNRPKEINHKTQAYLASG
;
A
#
# COMPACT_ATOMS: atom_id res chain seq x y z
N MET A 1 -28.13 2.20 -15.24
CA MET A 1 -27.93 3.67 -15.19
C MET A 1 -26.45 3.87 -14.97
N ASN A 2 -25.65 3.93 -16.05
CA ASN A 2 -24.20 4.06 -15.93
C ASN A 2 -23.90 5.51 -15.57
N SER A 3 -23.72 5.77 -14.27
CA SER A 3 -23.10 7.01 -13.82
C SER A 3 -21.66 6.98 -14.31
N MET A 4 -21.34 7.77 -15.33
CA MET A 4 -19.95 8.09 -15.65
C MET A 4 -19.41 8.83 -14.43
N MET A 5 -18.63 8.14 -13.61
CA MET A 5 -17.85 8.79 -12.55
C MET A 5 -17.00 9.86 -13.23
N ASN A 6 -17.17 11.12 -12.83
CA ASN A 6 -16.31 12.20 -13.27
C ASN A 6 -14.87 11.82 -12.92
N ALA A 7 -13.97 11.85 -13.90
CA ALA A 7 -12.56 11.49 -13.73
C ALA A 7 -11.80 12.38 -12.71
N ASP A 8 -12.42 13.48 -12.25
CA ASP A 8 -11.86 14.41 -11.26
C ASP A 8 -12.40 14.18 -9.82
N THR A 9 -13.30 13.22 -9.61
CA THR A 9 -13.87 12.96 -8.28
C THR A 9 -12.88 12.15 -7.45
N ILE A 10 -12.53 12.63 -6.26
CA ILE A 10 -11.81 11.84 -5.25
C ILE A 10 -12.79 10.85 -4.62
N LEU A 11 -12.42 9.58 -4.59
CA LEU A 11 -13.21 8.52 -3.97
C LEU A 11 -13.04 8.53 -2.45
N SER A 12 -14.11 8.19 -1.74
CA SER A 12 -14.07 8.00 -0.30
C SER A 12 -13.26 6.76 0.09
N PRO A 13 -12.77 6.66 1.34
CA PRO A 13 -12.12 5.46 1.88
C PRO A 13 -12.92 4.17 1.65
N GLU A 14 -14.24 4.22 1.81
CA GLU A 14 -15.15 3.08 1.62
C GLU A 14 -15.23 2.68 0.13
N GLU A 15 -15.38 3.65 -0.77
CA GLU A 15 -15.40 3.40 -2.22
C GLU A 15 -14.07 2.82 -2.72
N LEU A 16 -12.93 3.33 -2.24
CA LEU A 16 -11.62 2.80 -2.57
C LEU A 16 -11.44 1.37 -2.06
N SER A 17 -11.89 1.07 -0.85
CA SER A 17 -11.79 -0.27 -0.25
C SER A 17 -12.64 -1.28 -1.02
N LEU A 18 -13.86 -0.91 -1.42
CA LEU A 18 -14.72 -1.75 -2.25
C LEU A 18 -14.10 -2.00 -3.63
N LEU A 19 -13.59 -0.95 -4.28
CA LEU A 19 -12.91 -1.08 -5.57
C LEU A 19 -11.67 -1.98 -5.46
N TRP A 20 -10.88 -1.85 -4.39
CA TRP A 20 -9.72 -2.70 -4.14
C TRP A 20 -10.11 -4.16 -3.99
N ALA A 21 -11.15 -4.45 -3.21
CA ALA A 21 -11.66 -5.81 -3.01
C ALA A 21 -12.15 -6.43 -4.33
N ASP A 22 -12.89 -5.67 -5.14
CA ASP A 22 -13.35 -6.11 -6.47
C ASP A 22 -12.19 -6.44 -7.41
N LEU A 23 -11.13 -5.61 -7.40
CA LEU A 23 -9.93 -5.85 -8.20
C LEU A 23 -9.12 -7.04 -7.71
N ALA A 24 -8.99 -7.21 -6.38
CA ALA A 24 -8.26 -8.32 -5.78
C ALA A 24 -8.93 -9.68 -6.05
N ALA A 25 -10.25 -9.69 -6.23
CA ALA A 25 -11.02 -10.88 -6.61
C ALA A 25 -10.96 -11.19 -8.12
N ASN A 26 -10.32 -10.35 -8.94
CA ASN A 26 -10.25 -10.51 -10.38
C ASN A 26 -8.97 -11.23 -10.83
N ASP A 27 -9.07 -12.54 -11.07
CA ASP A 27 -7.96 -13.40 -11.53
C ASP A 27 -7.35 -13.00 -12.90
N GLN A 28 -7.96 -12.06 -13.63
CA GLN A 28 -7.39 -11.55 -14.89
C GLN A 28 -6.43 -10.39 -14.69
N LEU A 29 -6.41 -9.80 -13.49
CA LEU A 29 -5.48 -8.75 -13.15
C LEU A 29 -4.26 -9.32 -12.42
N PRO A 30 -3.07 -8.76 -12.66
CA PRO A 30 -1.91 -9.06 -11.83
C PRO A 30 -2.10 -8.52 -10.41
N ASP A 31 -1.32 -9.03 -9.45
CA ASP A 31 -1.33 -8.62 -8.05
C ASP A 31 -0.40 -7.42 -7.74
N TRP A 32 0.25 -6.83 -8.75
CA TRP A 32 1.19 -5.70 -8.58
C TRP A 32 0.58 -4.36 -9.06
N TYR A 33 -0.36 -3.83 -8.29
CA TYR A 33 -0.98 -2.54 -8.56
C TYR A 33 -1.22 -1.72 -7.31
N GLU A 34 -1.40 -0.42 -7.52
CA GLU A 34 -1.89 0.54 -6.55
C GLU A 34 -3.14 1.25 -7.11
N LEU A 35 -3.84 2.01 -6.26
CA LEU A 35 -4.93 2.88 -6.67
C LEU A 35 -4.63 4.34 -6.30
N THR A 36 -4.88 5.26 -7.23
CA THR A 36 -4.93 6.69 -6.91
C THR A 36 -6.14 7.01 -6.04
N GLU A 37 -6.18 8.23 -5.50
CA GLU A 37 -7.34 8.79 -4.82
C GLU A 37 -8.59 8.90 -5.73
N HIS A 38 -8.42 8.78 -7.04
CA HIS A 38 -9.49 8.76 -8.04
C HIS A 38 -9.91 7.34 -8.46
N GLY A 39 -9.29 6.30 -7.89
CA GLY A 39 -9.55 4.90 -8.24
C GLY A 39 -8.88 4.43 -9.53
N GLU A 40 -7.86 5.15 -10.01
CA GLU A 40 -7.11 4.76 -11.20
C GLU A 40 -6.02 3.74 -10.84
N LEU A 41 -5.88 2.69 -11.64
CA LEU A 41 -4.84 1.68 -11.48
C LEU A 41 -3.46 2.25 -11.83
N ILE A 42 -2.54 2.15 -10.88
CA ILE A 42 -1.13 2.39 -11.10
C ILE A 42 -0.41 1.05 -11.15
N MET A 43 0.03 0.70 -12.35
CA MET A 43 0.78 -0.53 -12.61
C MET A 43 2.27 -0.27 -12.47
N SER A 44 2.94 -0.99 -11.57
CA SER A 44 4.39 -0.95 -11.43
C SER A 44 5.01 -2.24 -12.00
N PRO A 45 6.22 -2.19 -12.58
CA PRO A 45 6.92 -3.41 -12.95
C PRO A 45 7.21 -4.24 -11.68
N ARG A 46 7.13 -5.57 -11.80
CA ARG A 46 7.53 -6.47 -10.70
C ARG A 46 8.94 -6.14 -10.24
N HIS A 47 9.12 -6.12 -8.92
CA HIS A 47 10.42 -5.93 -8.30
C HIS A 47 11.42 -7.00 -8.75
N ASP A 48 12.67 -6.60 -9.01
CA ASP A 48 13.72 -7.55 -9.31
C ASP A 48 14.13 -8.34 -8.05
N THR A 49 14.83 -9.46 -8.25
CA THR A 49 15.26 -10.32 -7.14
C THR A 49 16.15 -9.59 -6.13
N ARG A 50 16.89 -8.55 -6.53
CA ARG A 50 17.74 -7.80 -5.62
C ARG A 50 16.90 -6.93 -4.68
N HIS A 51 15.89 -6.26 -5.22
CA HIS A 51 14.95 -5.44 -4.46
C HIS A 51 14.14 -6.32 -3.48
N GLN A 52 13.57 -7.43 -3.95
CA GLN A 52 12.85 -8.38 -3.10
C GLN A 52 13.71 -8.88 -1.93
N ARG A 53 14.98 -9.26 -2.19
CA ARG A 53 15.92 -9.67 -1.14
C ARG A 53 16.22 -8.58 -0.13
N LEU A 54 16.20 -7.31 -0.55
CA LEU A 54 16.43 -6.18 0.34
C LEU A 54 15.20 -5.94 1.24
N CYS A 55 13.99 -5.96 0.68
CA CYS A 55 12.74 -5.86 1.44
C CYS A 55 12.64 -6.96 2.49
N THR A 56 12.91 -8.22 2.12
CA THR A 56 12.94 -9.34 3.08
C THR A 56 13.94 -9.11 4.22
N LYS A 57 15.15 -8.63 3.90
CA LYS A 57 16.16 -8.33 4.93
C LYS A 57 15.72 -7.21 5.85
N ILE A 58 15.10 -6.16 5.31
CA ILE A 58 14.57 -5.04 6.10
C ILE A 58 13.48 -5.53 7.04
N ALA A 59 12.49 -6.29 6.54
CA ALA A 59 11.42 -6.85 7.37
C ALA A 59 11.97 -7.72 8.53
N LEU A 60 12.91 -8.62 8.24
CA LEU A 60 13.56 -9.45 9.26
C LEU A 60 14.31 -8.62 10.31
N GLN A 61 14.99 -7.55 9.89
CA GLN A 61 15.71 -6.65 10.79
C GLN A 61 14.76 -5.83 11.67
N LEU A 62 13.67 -5.32 11.11
CA LEU A 62 12.65 -4.59 11.87
C LEU A 62 12.04 -5.49 12.94
N GLN A 63 11.63 -6.71 12.57
CA GLN A 63 11.06 -7.67 13.52
C GLN A 63 12.06 -8.05 14.63
N ALA A 64 13.32 -8.32 14.27
CA ALA A 64 14.34 -8.70 15.24
C ALA A 64 14.69 -7.58 16.24
N GLN A 65 14.60 -6.31 15.83
CA GLN A 65 15.02 -5.16 16.64
C GLN A 65 13.86 -4.51 17.41
N LEU A 66 12.66 -4.49 16.82
CA LEU A 66 11.49 -3.79 17.37
C LEU A 66 10.47 -4.75 17.99
N GLY A 67 10.61 -6.07 17.78
CA GLY A 67 9.53 -7.02 18.03
C GLY A 67 8.40 -6.85 17.01
N GLY A 68 7.17 -7.24 17.39
CA GLY A 68 6.01 -7.15 16.50
C GLY A 68 6.19 -7.95 15.21
N GLU A 69 5.57 -7.47 14.13
CA GLU A 69 5.64 -8.12 12.82
C GLU A 69 5.79 -7.08 11.70
N ALA A 70 6.69 -7.40 10.76
CA ALA A 70 6.89 -6.65 9.53
C ALA A 70 6.44 -7.49 8.33
N VAL A 71 5.71 -6.86 7.42
CA VAL A 71 5.13 -7.51 6.23
C VAL A 71 5.57 -6.76 4.98
N VAL A 72 5.80 -7.49 3.90
CA VAL A 72 6.16 -6.94 2.58
C VAL A 72 4.92 -6.76 1.72
N GLU A 73 4.90 -5.73 0.88
CA GLU A 73 3.86 -5.51 -0.14
C GLU A 73 2.42 -5.51 0.42
N ALA A 74 2.23 -4.97 1.63
CA ALA A 74 0.91 -4.83 2.24
C ALA A 74 0.18 -3.59 1.70
N ALA A 75 -1.09 -3.72 1.34
CA ALA A 75 -1.90 -2.60 0.89
C ALA A 75 -2.26 -1.67 2.06
N VAL A 76 -2.00 -0.38 1.87
CA VAL A 76 -2.23 0.70 2.84
C VAL A 76 -3.15 1.73 2.22
N LEU A 77 -4.30 1.94 2.86
CA LEU A 77 -5.20 3.04 2.54
C LEU A 77 -4.63 4.34 3.12
N THR A 78 -4.45 5.34 2.25
CA THR A 78 -3.91 6.65 2.62
C THR A 78 -4.97 7.74 2.51
N THR A 79 -4.82 8.80 3.30
CA THR A 79 -5.79 9.91 3.33
C THR A 79 -5.74 10.81 2.09
N THR A 80 -4.64 10.81 1.33
CA THR A 80 -4.40 11.78 0.25
C THR A 80 -3.89 11.19 -1.06
N ALA A 81 -3.57 9.89 -1.11
CA ALA A 81 -2.99 9.28 -2.31
C ALA A 81 -3.65 7.96 -2.71
N GLY A 82 -4.85 7.64 -2.20
CA GLY A 82 -5.53 6.39 -2.48
C GLY A 82 -4.91 5.18 -1.74
N ILE A 83 -4.86 4.02 -2.40
CA ILE A 83 -4.30 2.79 -1.84
C ILE A 83 -2.92 2.55 -2.40
N ARG A 84 -1.93 2.50 -1.51
CA ARG A 84 -0.52 2.31 -1.85
C ARG A 84 0.00 1.01 -1.30
N VAL A 85 1.00 0.45 -1.96
CA VAL A 85 1.60 -0.83 -1.60
C VAL A 85 3.08 -0.56 -1.32
N PRO A 86 3.43 -0.08 -0.12
CA PRO A 86 4.83 0.10 0.25
C PRO A 86 5.58 -1.23 0.27
N ASP A 87 6.90 -1.13 0.06
CA ASP A 87 7.77 -2.30 0.01
C ASP A 87 7.80 -3.09 1.33
N VAL A 88 7.81 -2.39 2.48
CA VAL A 88 7.73 -3.00 3.82
C VAL A 88 6.93 -2.11 4.76
N ILE A 89 6.10 -2.71 5.60
CA ILE A 89 5.51 -2.07 6.77
C ILE A 89 5.90 -2.82 8.04
N TRP A 90 5.79 -2.16 9.19
CA TRP A 90 5.92 -2.79 10.49
C TRP A 90 4.84 -2.28 11.44
N MET A 91 4.26 -3.18 12.23
CA MET A 91 3.33 -2.85 13.31
C MET A 91 3.63 -3.67 14.57
N PRO A 92 3.34 -3.15 15.77
CA PRO A 92 3.36 -3.96 16.97
C PRO A 92 2.27 -5.05 16.89
N GLU A 93 2.52 -6.19 17.53
CA GLU A 93 1.60 -7.33 17.57
C GLU A 93 0.18 -6.94 18.01
N SER A 94 0.06 -6.01 18.96
CA SER A 94 -1.23 -5.52 19.45
C SER A 94 -2.07 -4.80 18.39
N ASP A 95 -1.44 -4.24 17.36
CA ASP A 95 -2.14 -3.55 16.28
C ASP A 95 -2.55 -4.54 15.19
N TRP A 96 -1.72 -5.55 14.92
CA TRP A 96 -2.11 -6.68 14.07
C TRP A 96 -3.38 -7.39 14.59
N GLN A 97 -3.49 -7.57 15.91
CA GLN A 97 -4.65 -8.20 16.55
C GLN A 97 -5.95 -7.39 16.41
N LYS A 98 -5.88 -6.08 16.11
CA LYS A 98 -7.05 -5.23 15.90
C LYS A 98 -7.61 -5.35 14.48
N ILE A 99 -6.85 -5.91 13.54
CA ILE A 99 -7.30 -6.13 12.17
C ILE A 99 -8.27 -7.31 12.18
N ALA A 100 -9.56 -6.96 12.23
CA ALA A 100 -10.63 -7.92 12.47
C ALA A 100 -10.96 -8.79 11.25
N SER A 101 -10.56 -8.37 10.05
CA SER A 101 -10.87 -9.06 8.79
C SER A 101 -9.75 -8.86 7.77
N PRO A 102 -9.42 -9.88 6.95
CA PRO A 102 -8.54 -9.73 5.79
C PRO A 102 -9.01 -8.67 4.80
N GLU A 103 -10.29 -8.32 4.82
CA GLU A 103 -10.90 -7.33 3.92
C GLU A 103 -10.72 -5.89 4.44
N HIS A 104 -10.25 -5.72 5.67
CA HIS A 104 -9.96 -4.39 6.22
C HIS A 104 -8.56 -3.96 5.77
N LEU A 105 -8.50 -2.94 4.92
CA LEU A 105 -7.24 -2.35 4.49
C LEU A 105 -6.49 -1.73 5.68
N LEU A 106 -5.17 -1.79 5.61
CA LEU A 106 -4.35 -1.19 6.65
C LEU A 106 -4.44 0.33 6.55
N GLU A 107 -4.68 0.97 7.68
CA GLU A 107 -4.64 2.42 7.82
C GLU A 107 -3.44 2.77 8.70
N ALA A 108 -2.65 3.76 8.26
CA ALA A 108 -1.59 4.38 9.05
C ALA A 108 -0.64 3.41 9.81
N PRO A 109 0.09 2.51 9.12
CA PRO A 109 1.14 1.75 9.78
C PRO A 109 2.17 2.71 10.42
N PRO A 110 2.60 2.47 11.66
CA PRO A 110 3.52 3.35 12.39
C PRO A 110 4.91 3.41 11.77
N LEU A 111 5.26 2.43 10.92
CA LEU A 111 6.49 2.44 10.15
C LEU A 111 6.25 1.86 8.76
N VAL A 112 6.64 2.65 7.76
CA VAL A 112 6.62 2.30 6.34
C VAL A 112 8.03 2.48 5.77
N VAL A 113 8.47 1.55 4.91
CA VAL A 113 9.74 1.61 4.18
C VAL A 113 9.47 1.47 2.69
N GLU A 114 10.05 2.39 1.92
CA GLU A 114 10.10 2.37 0.46
C GLU A 114 11.58 2.21 0.03
N VAL A 115 11.89 1.15 -0.69
CA VAL A 115 13.23 0.80 -1.18
C VAL A 115 13.40 1.35 -2.60
N LEU A 116 14.27 2.35 -2.71
CA LEU A 116 14.52 3.00 -3.99
C LEU A 116 15.20 2.07 -5.01
N SER A 117 14.66 2.10 -6.23
CA SER A 117 15.16 1.45 -7.43
C SER A 117 15.44 2.51 -8.53
N PRO A 118 16.21 2.19 -9.58
CA PRO A 118 16.54 3.15 -10.64
C PRO A 118 15.31 3.75 -11.36
N GLY A 119 14.16 3.08 -11.31
CA GLY A 119 12.91 3.55 -11.91
C GLY A 119 12.14 4.55 -11.04
N ASN A 120 12.45 4.66 -9.75
CA ASN A 120 11.69 5.53 -8.85
C ASN A 120 12.00 7.01 -9.10
N ARG A 121 10.94 7.80 -9.25
CA ARG A 121 11.06 9.24 -9.39
C ARG A 121 10.98 9.90 -8.01
N PRO A 122 11.87 10.85 -7.68
CA PRO A 122 11.84 11.53 -6.37
C PRO A 122 10.49 12.18 -6.04
N LYS A 123 9.78 12.69 -7.05
CA LYS A 123 8.44 13.27 -6.88
C LYS A 123 7.40 12.23 -6.42
N GLU A 124 7.42 11.04 -7.01
CA GLU A 124 6.48 9.96 -6.68
C GLU A 124 6.75 9.43 -5.27
N ILE A 125 8.02 9.20 -4.93
CA ILE A 125 8.42 8.78 -3.57
C ILE A 125 8.03 9.84 -2.54
N ASN A 126 8.33 11.12 -2.79
CA ASN A 126 7.95 12.19 -1.87
C ASN A 126 6.43 12.27 -1.69
N HIS A 127 5.65 12.10 -2.76
CA HIS A 127 4.20 12.10 -2.67
C HIS A 127 3.69 10.95 -1.78
N LYS A 128 4.18 9.71 -1.99
CA LYS A 128 3.85 8.57 -1.13
C LYS A 128 4.25 8.81 0.33
N THR A 129 5.48 9.27 0.57
CA THR A 129 5.98 9.59 1.92
C THR A 129 5.08 10.59 2.64
N GLN A 130 4.66 11.67 1.96
CA GLN A 130 3.74 12.64 2.56
C GLN A 130 2.36 12.03 2.83
N ALA A 131 1.87 11.16 1.95
CA ALA A 131 0.58 10.49 2.14
C ALA A 131 0.58 9.53 3.34
N TYR A 132 1.66 8.76 3.53
CA TYR A 132 1.82 7.91 4.71
C TYR A 132 1.85 8.75 6.00
N LEU A 133 2.70 9.77 6.06
CA LEU A 133 2.82 10.66 7.23
C LEU A 133 1.53 11.44 7.54
N ALA A 134 0.75 11.79 6.52
CA ALA A 134 -0.54 12.46 6.69
C ALA A 134 -1.65 11.52 7.17
N SER A 135 -1.41 10.20 7.12
CA SER A 135 -2.37 9.19 7.58
C SER A 135 -2.18 8.84 9.06
N GLY A 136 -0.99 9.06 9.62
CA GLY A 136 -0.64 8.85 11.03
C GLY A 136 0.83 8.50 11.21
#